data_AF-A0A917KT44-F1
#
_entry.id   AF-A0A917KT44-F1
#
_cell.length_a   1.000
_cell.length_b   1.000
_cell.length_c   1.000
_cell.angle_alpha   90.00
_cell.angle_beta   90.00
_cell.angle_gamma   90.00
#
_symmetry.space_group_name_H-M   'P 1'
#
loop_
_entity.id
_entity.type
_entity.pdbx_description
1 polymer ?
#
loop_
_entity_poly.entity_id
_entity_poly.type
_entity_poly.pdbx_seq_one_letter_code
_entity_poly.pdbx_strand_id
1 'polypeptide(L)' 'MGKGKNTVAAAAAAIKRDTARNPAPSPDQTQGALADRHVRQNTPDSLYGDDSATDNQEGTDA' A
#
# COMPACT_ATOMS: atom_id res chain seq x y z
N MET A 1 16.46 19.15 -27.84
CA MET A 1 15.11 18.57 -28.03
C MET A 1 14.54 18.15 -26.68
N GLY A 2 13.83 19.03 -25.96
CA GLY A 2 13.25 18.71 -24.65
C GLY A 2 11.74 18.48 -24.78
N LYS A 3 11.30 17.30 -25.24
CA LYS A 3 9.88 16.93 -25.13
C LYS A 3 9.63 16.50 -23.69
N GLY A 4 9.22 17.44 -22.84
CA GLY A 4 8.65 17.14 -21.54
C GLY A 4 7.50 16.16 -21.74
N LYS A 5 7.72 14.91 -21.36
CA LYS A 5 6.72 13.85 -21.48
C LYS A 5 5.68 14.16 -20.42
N ASN A 6 4.48 14.56 -20.81
CA ASN A 6 3.38 14.85 -19.89
C ASN A 6 3.07 13.58 -19.07
N THR A 7 3.66 13.49 -17.87
CA THR A 7 3.62 12.31 -16.99
C THR A 7 2.19 11.93 -16.63
N VAL A 8 1.34 12.92 -16.40
CA VAL A 8 -0.10 12.75 -16.11
C VAL A 8 -0.83 12.15 -17.31
N ALA A 9 -0.58 12.64 -18.53
CA ALA A 9 -1.22 12.13 -19.73
C ALA A 9 -0.78 10.69 -20.05
N ALA A 10 0.50 10.39 -19.82
CA ALA A 10 1.03 9.03 -19.96
C ALA A 10 0.42 8.07 -18.93
N ALA A 11 0.31 8.50 -17.67
CA ALA A 11 -0.30 7.72 -16.59
C ALA A 11 -1.79 7.44 -16.86
N ALA A 12 -2.56 8.46 -17.24
CA ALA A 12 -3.98 8.30 -17.58
C ALA A 12 -4.19 7.32 -18.75
N ALA A 13 -3.34 7.38 -19.78
CA ALA A 13 -3.38 6.46 -20.91
C ALA A 13 -3.05 5.02 -20.50
N ALA A 14 -2.11 4.83 -19.56
CA ALA A 14 -1.77 3.52 -19.03
C ALA A 14 -2.92 2.92 -18.21
N ILE A 15 -3.48 3.69 -17.27
CA ILE A 15 -4.65 3.28 -16.46
C ILE A 15 -5.81 2.89 -17.38
N LYS A 16 -6.10 3.70 -18.41
CA LYS A 16 -7.18 3.41 -19.36
C LYS A 16 -6.97 2.11 -20.14
N ARG A 17 -5.73 1.78 -20.53
CA ARG A 17 -5.44 0.51 -21.22
C ARG A 17 -5.61 -0.67 -20.26
N ASP A 18 -5.18 -0.49 -19.02
CA ASP A 18 -5.22 -1.55 -18.01
C ASP A 18 -6.66 -1.86 -17.60
N THR A 19 -7.48 -0.82 -17.37
CA THR A 19 -8.91 -0.98 -17.09
C THR A 19 -9.71 -1.49 -18.28
N ALA A 20 -9.31 -1.21 -19.53
CA ALA A 20 -9.94 -1.81 -20.70
C ALA A 20 -9.65 -3.32 -20.84
N ARG A 21 -8.44 -3.74 -20.44
CA ARG A 21 -8.02 -5.15 -20.52
C ARG A 21 -8.55 -5.99 -19.35
N ASN A 22 -8.67 -5.38 -18.17
CA ASN A 22 -9.22 -6.00 -16.98
C ASN A 22 -10.24 -5.05 -16.33
N PRO A 23 -11.49 -5.03 -16.82
CA PRO A 23 -12.52 -4.07 -16.37
C PRO A 23 -13.02 -4.32 -14.94
N ALA A 24 -12.80 -5.52 -14.40
CA ALA A 24 -13.12 -5.88 -13.04
C ALA A 24 -11.95 -6.68 -12.46
N PRO A 25 -10.84 -6.02 -12.09
CA PRO A 25 -9.74 -6.72 -11.44
C PRO A 25 -10.26 -7.38 -10.17
N SER A 26 -9.74 -8.57 -9.86
CA SER A 26 -10.00 -9.18 -8.56
C SER A 26 -9.66 -8.16 -7.47
N PRO A 27 -10.40 -8.07 -6.35
CA PRO A 27 -10.10 -7.15 -5.26
C PRO A 27 -8.61 -7.18 -4.85
N ASP A 28 -7.98 -8.34 -4.90
CA ASP A 28 -6.57 -8.59 -4.55
C ASP A 28 -5.55 -8.05 -5.58
N GLN A 29 -6.02 -7.64 -6.75
CA GLN A 29 -5.20 -7.18 -7.89
C GLN A 29 -5.38 -5.69 -8.17
N THR A 30 -6.19 -4.99 -7.37
CA THR A 30 -6.31 -3.54 -7.45
C THR A 30 -4.97 -2.87 -7.11
N GLN A 31 -4.73 -1.68 -7.66
CA GLN A 31 -3.53 -0.90 -7.33
C GLN A 31 -3.36 -0.69 -5.82
N GLY A 32 -4.47 -0.46 -5.10
CA GLY A 32 -4.48 -0.35 -3.64
C GLY A 32 -4.08 -1.66 -2.96
N ALA A 33 -4.63 -2.80 -3.38
CA ALA A 33 -4.28 -4.11 -2.80
C ALA A 33 -2.81 -4.50 -3.04
N LEU A 34 -2.26 -4.18 -4.22
CA LEU A 34 -0.84 -4.43 -4.51
C LEU A 34 0.08 -3.53 -3.69
N ALA A 35 -0.28 -2.25 -3.52
CA ALA A 35 0.48 -1.33 -2.68
C ALA A 35 0.47 -1.77 -1.21
N ASP A 36 -0.70 -2.13 -0.69
CA ASP A 36 -0.86 -2.64 0.68
C ASP A 36 -0.02 -3.91 0.92
N ARG A 37 -0.04 -4.86 -0.02
CA ARG A 37 0.81 -6.06 0.05
C ARG A 37 2.29 -5.71 0.06
N HIS A 38 2.72 -4.77 -0.79
CA HIS A 38 4.12 -4.35 -0.85
C HIS A 38 4.58 -3.75 0.49
N VAL A 39 3.75 -2.88 1.08
CA VAL A 39 4.02 -2.31 2.40
C VAL A 39 4.12 -3.42 3.44
N ARG A 40 3.14 -4.32 3.54
CA ARG A 40 3.18 -5.42 4.51
C ARG A 40 4.39 -6.35 4.36
N GLN A 41 4.88 -6.55 3.14
CA GLN A 41 6.05 -7.41 2.88
C GLN A 41 7.39 -6.72 3.15
N ASN A 42 7.45 -5.39 3.09
CA ASN A 42 8.70 -4.63 3.18
C ASN A 42 8.79 -3.77 4.45
N THR A 43 7.70 -3.65 5.19
CA THR A 43 7.70 -3.07 6.53
C THR A 43 8.06 -4.16 7.51
N PRO A 44 9.25 -4.13 8.13
CA PRO A 44 9.57 -5.07 9.20
C PRO A 44 8.57 -4.97 10.33
N ASP A 45 8.18 -6.11 10.90
CA ASP A 45 7.19 -6.18 11.99
C ASP A 45 7.58 -5.32 13.21
N SER A 46 8.89 -5.03 13.38
CA SER A 46 9.40 -4.12 14.40
C SER A 46 8.92 -2.66 14.29
N LEU A 47 8.38 -2.24 13.14
CA LEU A 47 7.81 -0.90 12.95
C LEU A 47 6.38 -0.76 13.47
N TYR A 48 5.67 -1.87 13.67
CA TYR A 48 4.30 -1.85 14.19
C TYR A 48 4.23 -1.80 15.71
N GLY A 49 5.38 -1.62 16.38
CA GLY A 49 5.46 -1.65 17.83
C GLY A 49 5.41 -3.09 18.32
N ASP A 50 6.33 -3.42 19.21
CA ASP A 50 6.28 -4.65 19.96
C ASP A 50 5.05 -4.55 20.90
N ASP A 51 3.91 -5.12 20.50
CA ASP A 51 2.69 -5.22 21.33
C ASP A 51 2.91 -6.09 22.59
N SER A 52 4.15 -6.53 22.88
CA SER A 52 4.52 -7.13 24.16
C SER A 52 4.72 -6.11 25.30
N ALA A 53 4.57 -4.81 25.04
CA ALA A 53 4.70 -3.76 26.06
C ALA A 53 3.41 -3.40 26.82
N THR A 54 2.36 -4.23 26.79
CA THR A 54 1.18 -4.06 27.66
C THR A 54 0.88 -5.29 28.52
N ASP A 55 1.92 -5.99 28.96
CA ASP A 55 1.82 -6.84 30.14
C ASP A 55 2.67 -6.21 31.25
N ASN A 56 2.07 -6.04 32.43
CA ASN A 56 2.65 -5.50 33.66
C ASN A 56 2.63 -3.96 33.85
N GLN A 57 1.47 -3.39 34.17
CA GLN A 57 1.31 -2.62 35.41
C GLN A 57 -0.10 -2.82 35.97
N GLU A 58 -0.33 -4.01 36.52
CA GLU A 58 -1.28 -4.19 37.62
C GLU A 58 -0.73 -3.39 38.81
N GLY A 59 -1.10 -2.11 38.89
CA GLY A 59 -0.75 -1.21 39.99
C GLY A 59 -1.74 -1.42 41.13
N THR A 60 -1.46 -2.40 41.98
CA THR A 60 -2.01 -2.54 43.33
C THR A 60 -1.67 -1.30 44.18
N ASP A 61 -2.67 -0.84 44.93
CA ASP A 61 -2.62 -0.24 46.27
C ASP A 61 -1.72 0.99 46.54
N ALA A 62 -2.38 2.13 46.82
CA ALA A 62 -2.01 3.07 47.91
C ALA A 62 -3.22 3.97 48.28
#